data_AF-Q1N8Q3-F1
#
_entry.id   AF-Q1N8Q3-F1
#
_cell.length_a   1.000
_cell.length_b   1.000
_cell.length_c   1.000
_cell.angle_alpha   90.00
_cell.angle_beta   90.00
_cell.angle_gamma   90.00
#
_symmetry.space_group_name_H-M   'P 1'
#
loop_
_entity.id
_entity.type
_entity.pdbx_description
1 polymer ?
#
loop_
_entity_poly.entity_id
_entity_poly.type
_entity_poly.pdbx_seq_one_letter_code
_entity_poly.pdbx_strand_id
1 'polypeptide(L)'
;MTNVSHLIPQLAEWNNGQGITPADWIWIEGRADHALGFCSFFWPEFVSFEGYVLRGPLDVERLRGWENEGHTRQQIETAMNAFLLEGVFPNDPTESQLKETQADQLAKRMAAMLHAKLAHDFPERRFSAFTLEGEDFGVSFHQI
;
A
#
# COMPACT_ATOMS: atom_id res chain seq x y z
N MET A 1 1.97 -17.68 5.79
CA MET A 1 1.13 -16.57 5.26
C MET A 1 -0.22 -16.66 5.95
N THR A 2 -0.74 -15.56 6.49
CA THR A 2 -2.11 -15.52 7.04
C THR A 2 -3.07 -15.87 5.91
N ASN A 3 -3.91 -16.87 6.09
CA ASN A 3 -4.88 -17.27 5.10
C ASN A 3 -5.90 -16.13 4.90
N VAL A 4 -5.86 -15.43 3.78
CA VAL A 4 -6.75 -14.29 3.46
C VAL A 4 -8.22 -14.71 3.34
N SER A 5 -8.52 -16.01 3.17
CA SER A 5 -9.88 -16.47 2.90
C SER A 5 -10.92 -16.08 3.96
N HIS A 6 -10.55 -15.94 5.23
CA HIS A 6 -11.48 -15.51 6.28
C HIS A 6 -11.91 -14.04 6.16
N LEU A 7 -11.17 -13.24 5.40
CA LEU A 7 -11.47 -11.83 5.12
C LEU A 7 -12.20 -11.64 3.80
N ILE A 8 -12.51 -12.72 3.08
CA ILE A 8 -13.28 -12.67 1.84
C ILE A 8 -14.46 -13.64 2.01
N PRO A 9 -15.54 -13.23 2.71
CA PRO A 9 -16.67 -14.10 3.05
C PRO A 9 -17.28 -14.79 1.84
N GLN A 10 -17.29 -14.10 0.69
CA GLN A 10 -17.85 -14.60 -0.56
C GLN A 10 -17.22 -15.94 -0.96
N LEU A 11 -15.96 -16.20 -0.61
CA LEU A 11 -15.28 -17.46 -0.95
C LEU A 11 -16.02 -18.68 -0.37
N ALA A 12 -16.67 -18.56 0.79
CA ALA A 12 -17.36 -19.68 1.43
C ALA A 12 -18.72 -19.99 0.79
N GLU A 13 -19.31 -19.05 0.04
CA GLU A 13 -20.66 -19.17 -0.52
C GLU A 13 -20.69 -20.04 -1.79
N TRP A 14 -19.56 -20.19 -2.47
CA TRP A 14 -19.44 -20.94 -3.71
C TRP A 14 -19.58 -22.46 -3.50
N ASN A 15 -19.82 -23.18 -4.61
CA ASN A 15 -19.91 -24.64 -4.63
C ASN A 15 -20.93 -25.21 -3.62
N ASN A 16 -22.12 -24.61 -3.53
CA ASN A 16 -23.15 -24.97 -2.56
C ASN A 16 -22.65 -24.94 -1.10
N GLY A 17 -21.85 -23.91 -0.76
CA GLY A 17 -21.29 -23.75 0.58
C GLY A 17 -20.03 -24.57 0.88
N GLN A 18 -19.46 -25.28 -0.12
CA GLN A 18 -18.16 -25.94 0.03
C GLN A 18 -16.98 -24.95 -0.10
N GLY A 19 -17.27 -23.77 -0.64
CA GLY A 19 -16.33 -22.68 -0.84
C GLY A 19 -15.33 -22.90 -1.96
N ILE A 20 -14.47 -21.89 -2.13
CA ILE A 20 -13.41 -21.85 -3.14
C ILE A 20 -12.12 -21.20 -2.61
N THR A 21 -11.07 -21.50 -3.36
CA THR A 21 -9.83 -20.76 -3.52
C THR A 21 -9.87 -19.22 -3.59
N PRO A 22 -8.97 -18.42 -2.98
CA PRO A 22 -8.71 -17.08 -3.53
C PRO A 22 -8.22 -17.15 -4.99
N ALA A 23 -7.43 -18.17 -5.35
CA ALA A 23 -6.96 -18.37 -6.72
C ALA A 23 -8.12 -18.74 -7.67
N ASP A 24 -9.02 -19.63 -7.23
CA ASP A 24 -10.23 -19.97 -7.97
C ASP A 24 -11.12 -18.74 -8.17
N TRP A 25 -11.27 -17.91 -7.12
CA TRP A 25 -12.08 -16.70 -7.19
C TRP A 25 -11.52 -15.68 -8.16
N ILE A 26 -10.19 -15.48 -8.18
CA ILE A 26 -9.52 -14.64 -9.20
C ILE A 26 -9.72 -15.22 -10.61
N TRP A 27 -9.73 -16.54 -10.78
CA TRP A 27 -10.00 -17.15 -12.08
C TRP A 27 -11.44 -16.91 -12.56
N ILE A 28 -12.42 -16.86 -11.66
CA ILE A 28 -13.85 -16.65 -11.99
C ILE A 28 -14.18 -15.16 -12.18
N GLU A 29 -13.83 -14.32 -11.21
CA GLU A 29 -14.27 -12.91 -11.10
C GLU A 29 -13.18 -11.91 -11.49
N GLY A 30 -11.93 -12.36 -11.60
CA GLY A 30 -10.79 -11.50 -11.80
C GLY A 30 -10.82 -10.78 -13.14
N ARG A 31 -10.45 -9.50 -13.12
CA ARG A 31 -10.27 -8.69 -14.32
C ARG A 31 -8.83 -8.21 -14.44
N ALA A 32 -8.25 -8.42 -15.63
CA ALA A 32 -6.84 -8.10 -15.87
C ALA A 32 -6.54 -6.59 -15.77
N ASP A 33 -7.49 -5.73 -16.16
CA ASP A 33 -7.37 -4.27 -16.05
C ASP A 33 -7.32 -3.81 -14.58
N HIS A 34 -8.20 -4.35 -13.73
CA HIS A 34 -8.16 -4.10 -12.29
C HIS A 34 -6.87 -4.62 -11.66
N ALA A 35 -6.41 -5.81 -12.06
CA ALA A 35 -5.16 -6.37 -11.57
C ALA A 35 -3.96 -5.44 -11.87
N LEU A 36 -3.89 -4.88 -13.08
CA LEU A 36 -2.86 -3.89 -13.44
C LEU A 36 -2.98 -2.61 -12.62
N GLY A 37 -4.20 -2.10 -12.42
CA GLY A 37 -4.44 -0.94 -11.55
C GLY A 37 -4.00 -1.17 -10.10
N PHE A 38 -4.22 -2.37 -9.58
CA PHE A 38 -3.72 -2.75 -8.26
C PHE A 38 -2.21 -2.91 -8.21
N CYS A 39 -1.58 -3.41 -9.28
CA CYS A 39 -0.12 -3.52 -9.35
C CYS A 39 0.57 -2.16 -9.26
N SER A 40 0.07 -1.13 -9.95
CA SER A 40 0.68 0.22 -9.87
C SER A 40 0.56 0.83 -8.46
N PHE A 41 -0.46 0.42 -7.71
CA PHE A 41 -0.71 0.82 -6.35
C PHE A 41 0.16 0.04 -5.33
N PHE A 42 0.27 -1.28 -5.47
CA PHE A 42 1.05 -2.15 -4.58
C PHE A 42 2.56 -2.08 -4.80
N TRP A 43 2.99 -1.75 -6.02
CA TRP A 43 4.39 -1.71 -6.45
C TRP A 43 4.73 -0.38 -7.13
N PRO A 44 4.71 0.73 -6.38
CA PRO A 44 4.81 2.08 -6.95
C PRO A 44 6.19 2.39 -7.51
N GLU A 45 6.28 3.35 -8.42
CA GLU A 45 7.57 3.88 -8.87
C GLU A 45 8.23 4.75 -7.80
N PHE A 46 9.56 4.75 -7.79
CA PHE A 46 10.38 5.56 -6.91
C PHE A 46 11.29 6.49 -7.71
N VAL A 47 11.51 7.70 -7.19
CA VAL A 47 12.36 8.74 -7.77
C VAL A 47 13.51 9.03 -6.83
N SER A 48 14.75 8.92 -7.31
CA SER A 48 15.92 9.44 -6.60
C SER A 48 16.13 10.90 -6.96
N PHE A 49 16.12 11.78 -5.95
CA PHE A 49 16.27 13.22 -6.15
C PHE A 49 17.07 13.83 -5.01
N GLU A 50 18.23 14.45 -5.30
CA GLU A 50 19.05 15.19 -4.32
C GLU A 50 19.29 14.44 -2.99
N GLY A 51 19.55 13.13 -3.08
CA GLY A 51 19.75 12.28 -1.91
C GLY A 51 18.48 11.60 -1.39
N TYR A 52 17.30 12.17 -1.65
CA TYR A 52 16.02 11.53 -1.34
C TYR A 52 15.73 10.33 -2.24
N VAL A 53 14.87 9.44 -1.73
CA VAL A 53 14.16 8.42 -2.49
C VAL A 53 12.69 8.60 -2.16
N LEU A 54 11.91 9.04 -3.14
CA LEU A 54 10.52 9.45 -2.96
C LEU A 54 9.59 8.64 -3.85
N ARG A 55 8.35 8.42 -3.42
CA ARG A 55 7.27 7.87 -4.24
C ARG A 55 7.02 8.80 -5.42
N GLY A 56 6.95 8.24 -6.63
CA GLY A 56 6.64 8.99 -7.84
C GLY A 56 5.13 9.24 -8.01
N PRO A 57 4.74 10.30 -8.73
CA PRO A 57 5.58 11.37 -9.29
C PRO A 57 6.08 12.38 -8.23
N LEU A 58 7.25 12.97 -8.44
CA LEU A 58 7.83 13.94 -7.51
C LEU A 58 7.16 15.32 -7.64
N ASP A 59 6.62 15.81 -6.52
CA ASP A 59 6.22 17.21 -6.33
C ASP A 59 7.35 18.00 -5.69
N VAL A 60 8.12 18.71 -6.52
CA VAL A 60 9.28 19.50 -6.07
C VAL A 60 8.85 20.70 -5.24
N GLU A 61 7.72 21.34 -5.58
CA GLU A 61 7.25 22.52 -4.84
C GLU A 61 6.87 22.14 -3.41
N ARG A 62 6.13 21.03 -3.26
CA ARG A 62 5.83 20.47 -1.94
C ARG A 62 7.12 20.14 -1.19
N LEU A 63 8.06 19.42 -1.80
CA LEU A 63 9.34 19.08 -1.16
C LEU A 63 10.06 20.32 -0.61
N ARG A 64 10.20 21.37 -1.43
CA ARG A 64 10.85 22.62 -1.00
C ARG A 64 10.08 23.34 0.11
N GLY A 65 8.75 23.27 0.08
CA GLY A 65 7.90 23.78 1.17
C GLY A 65 8.29 23.17 2.51
N TRP A 66 8.35 21.84 2.58
CA TRP A 66 8.74 21.13 3.81
C TRP A 66 10.19 21.42 4.24
N GLU A 67 11.12 21.54 3.30
CA GLU A 67 12.52 21.90 3.62
C GLU A 67 12.61 23.31 4.22
N ASN A 68 11.87 24.27 3.67
CA ASN A 68 11.86 25.65 4.16
C ASN A 68 11.20 25.80 5.54
N GLU A 69 10.25 24.93 5.87
CA GLU A 69 9.63 24.84 7.21
C GLU A 69 10.57 24.24 8.26
N GLY A 70 11.72 23.71 7.86
CA GLY A 70 12.74 23.17 8.76
C GLY A 70 12.47 21.75 9.25
N HIS A 71 11.62 20.99 8.54
CA HIS A 71 11.38 19.58 8.85
C HIS A 71 12.63 18.74 8.61
N THR A 72 12.81 17.70 9.42
CA THR A 72 13.90 16.75 9.21
C THR A 72 13.65 15.91 7.97
N ARG A 73 14.72 15.43 7.32
CA ARG A 73 14.63 14.54 6.16
C ARG A 73 13.69 13.35 6.38
N GLN A 74 13.74 12.73 7.56
CA GLN A 74 12.89 11.59 7.89
C GLN A 74 11.40 11.97 7.90
N GLN A 75 11.05 13.14 8.45
CA GLN A 75 9.68 13.67 8.42
C GLN A 75 9.23 13.98 6.99
N ILE A 76 10.10 14.63 6.20
CA ILE A 76 9.82 14.96 4.80
C ILE A 76 9.57 13.69 3.98
N GLU A 77 10.48 12.71 4.05
CA GLU A 77 10.33 11.44 3.33
C GLU A 77 9.05 10.72 3.78
N THR A 78 8.76 10.69 5.08
CA THR A 78 7.53 10.06 5.59
C THR A 78 6.27 10.72 5.02
N ALA A 79 6.24 12.06 4.94
CA ALA A 79 5.09 12.79 4.39
C ALA A 79 4.97 12.68 2.87
N MET A 80 6.10 12.74 2.16
CA MET A 80 6.15 12.66 0.69
C MET A 80 5.91 11.24 0.17
N ASN A 81 6.21 10.21 0.97
CA ASN A 81 6.02 8.80 0.63
C ASN A 81 4.69 8.22 1.12
N ALA A 82 3.94 8.99 1.90
CA ALA A 82 2.66 8.56 2.46
C ALA A 82 1.68 8.22 1.33
N PHE A 83 1.12 7.02 1.44
CA PHE A 83 0.03 6.56 0.63
C PHE A 83 -1.14 6.23 1.57
N LEU A 84 -2.14 7.10 1.56
CA LEU A 84 -3.32 6.96 2.42
C LEU A 84 -4.27 5.93 1.80
N LEU A 85 -4.71 4.99 2.64
CA LEU A 85 -5.67 3.95 2.26
C LEU A 85 -7.12 4.40 2.43
N GLU A 86 -7.33 5.50 3.16
CA GLU A 86 -8.64 6.12 3.25
C GLU A 86 -9.15 6.52 1.85
N GLY A 87 -10.39 6.15 1.55
CA GLY A 87 -11.03 6.54 0.29
C GLY A 87 -10.56 5.80 -0.97
N VAL A 88 -9.64 4.83 -0.88
CA VAL A 88 -9.21 4.01 -2.04
C VAL A 88 -10.37 3.19 -2.62
N PHE A 89 -11.32 2.78 -1.77
CA PHE A 89 -12.47 1.97 -2.14
C PHE A 89 -13.79 2.68 -1.78
N PRO A 90 -14.13 3.82 -2.41
CA PRO A 90 -15.25 4.65 -1.97
C PRO A 90 -16.61 4.00 -2.25
N ASN A 91 -16.68 3.15 -3.28
CA ASN A 91 -17.91 2.47 -3.71
C ASN A 91 -17.98 1.00 -3.24
N ASP A 92 -17.05 0.57 -2.39
CA ASP A 92 -17.04 -0.80 -1.88
C ASP A 92 -18.17 -0.98 -0.85
N PRO A 93 -19.15 -1.88 -1.13
CA PRO A 93 -20.32 -2.11 -0.29
C PRO A 93 -20.03 -3.01 0.93
N THR A 94 -18.79 -3.44 1.12
CA THR A 94 -18.38 -4.27 2.25
C THR A 94 -18.70 -3.57 3.57
N GLU A 95 -19.22 -4.35 4.53
CA GLU A 95 -19.50 -3.87 5.89
C GLU A 95 -18.24 -3.23 6.52
N SER A 96 -18.43 -2.12 7.23
CA SER A 96 -17.34 -1.24 7.68
C SER A 96 -16.27 -1.95 8.50
N GLN A 97 -16.64 -2.80 9.46
CA GLN A 97 -15.67 -3.50 10.31
C GLN A 97 -14.83 -4.51 9.53
N LEU A 98 -15.47 -5.25 8.61
CA LEU A 98 -14.75 -6.15 7.72
C LEU A 98 -13.82 -5.37 6.78
N LYS A 99 -14.29 -4.25 6.23
CA LYS A 99 -13.51 -3.38 5.35
C LYS A 99 -12.27 -2.80 6.04
N GLU A 100 -12.41 -2.33 7.28
CA GLU A 100 -11.28 -1.89 8.11
C GLU A 100 -10.25 -3.01 8.31
N THR A 101 -10.72 -4.22 8.61
CA THR A 101 -9.85 -5.39 8.81
C THR A 101 -9.12 -5.78 7.52
N GLN A 102 -9.82 -5.75 6.38
CA GLN A 102 -9.22 -5.97 5.07
C GLN A 102 -8.17 -4.91 4.74
N ALA A 103 -8.47 -3.64 5.00
CA ALA A 103 -7.58 -2.52 4.74
C ALA A 103 -6.32 -2.57 5.63
N ASP A 104 -6.46 -2.92 6.91
CA ASP A 104 -5.33 -3.16 7.83
C ASP A 104 -4.40 -4.27 7.32
N GLN A 105 -4.97 -5.41 6.93
CA GLN A 105 -4.17 -6.50 6.36
C GLN A 105 -3.50 -6.08 5.05
N LEU A 106 -4.18 -5.30 4.22
CA LEU A 106 -3.62 -4.77 2.98
C LEU A 106 -2.44 -3.84 3.26
N ALA A 107 -2.58 -2.89 4.20
CA ALA A 107 -1.52 -1.96 4.62
C ALA A 107 -0.27 -2.72 5.07
N LYS A 108 -0.45 -3.75 5.91
CA LYS A 108 0.66 -4.60 6.39
C LYS A 108 1.37 -5.32 5.23
N ARG A 109 0.62 -5.80 4.24
CA ARG A 109 1.20 -6.43 3.04
C ARG A 109 1.93 -5.41 2.18
N MET A 110 1.36 -4.23 1.98
CA MET A 110 1.99 -3.15 1.22
C MET A 110 3.27 -2.67 1.87
N ALA A 111 3.33 -2.51 3.20
CA ALA A 111 4.56 -2.16 3.90
C ALA A 111 5.67 -3.21 3.68
N ALA A 112 5.32 -4.50 3.71
CA ALA A 112 6.27 -5.58 3.40
C ALA A 112 6.72 -5.57 1.92
N MET A 113 5.81 -5.28 0.99
CA MET A 113 6.14 -5.11 -0.44
C MET A 113 7.08 -3.92 -0.65
N LEU A 114 6.80 -2.78 -0.02
CA LEU A 114 7.66 -1.60 -0.06
C LEU A 114 9.04 -1.92 0.48
N HIS A 115 9.14 -2.60 1.63
CA HIS A 115 10.43 -3.02 2.18
C HIS A 115 11.22 -3.88 1.19
N ALA A 116 10.58 -4.89 0.58
CA ALA A 116 11.24 -5.76 -0.40
C ALA A 116 11.67 -5.00 -1.65
N LYS A 117 10.81 -4.11 -2.17
CA LYS A 117 11.11 -3.29 -3.35
C LYS A 117 12.25 -2.32 -3.11
N LEU A 118 12.24 -1.62 -1.98
CA LEU A 118 13.30 -0.67 -1.62
C LEU A 118 14.66 -1.37 -1.49
N ALA A 119 14.70 -2.56 -0.88
CA ALA A 119 15.92 -3.37 -0.78
C ALA A 119 16.40 -3.88 -2.15
N HIS A 120 15.48 -4.13 -3.09
CA HIS A 120 15.80 -4.56 -4.45
C HIS A 120 16.33 -3.40 -5.31
N ASP A 121 15.64 -2.26 -5.30
CA ASP A 121 15.93 -1.12 -6.17
C ASP A 121 17.12 -0.28 -5.68
N PHE A 122 17.35 -0.24 -4.36
CA PHE A 122 18.38 0.59 -3.72
C PHE A 122 19.20 -0.23 -2.70
N PRO A 123 19.93 -1.27 -3.15
CA PRO A 123 20.62 -2.22 -2.27
C PRO A 123 21.71 -1.59 -1.39
N GLU A 124 22.23 -0.43 -1.77
CA GLU A 124 23.23 0.35 -1.04
C GLU A 124 22.65 1.24 0.07
N ARG A 125 21.31 1.38 0.12
CA ARG A 125 20.59 2.24 1.06
C ARG A 125 19.76 1.40 2.02
N ARG A 126 19.38 2.00 3.14
CA ARG A 126 18.53 1.37 4.15
C ARG A 126 17.27 2.19 4.34
N PHE A 127 16.17 1.48 4.55
CA PHE A 127 14.85 2.08 4.68
C PHE A 127 14.06 1.42 5.80
N SER A 128 13.20 2.22 6.42
CA SER A 128 12.08 1.74 7.20
C SER A 128 10.80 1.93 6.39
N ALA A 129 10.02 0.87 6.19
CA ALA A 129 8.71 0.91 5.55
C ALA A 129 7.67 0.39 6.55
N PHE A 130 6.57 1.13 6.74
CA PHE A 130 5.65 0.95 7.86
C PHE A 130 4.23 1.39 7.52
N THR A 131 3.29 0.98 8.38
CA THR A 131 1.90 1.43 8.34
C THR A 131 1.73 2.73 9.12
N LEU A 132 0.90 3.62 8.60
CA LEU A 132 0.41 4.79 9.31
C LEU A 132 -0.91 4.45 10.00
N GLU A 133 -1.15 5.05 11.16
CA GLU A 133 -2.34 4.82 11.99
C GLU A 133 -3.11 6.13 12.19
N GLY A 134 -4.39 6.04 12.59
CA GLY A 134 -5.23 7.20 12.86
C GLY A 134 -5.78 7.85 11.58
N GLU A 135 -5.87 9.18 11.58
CA GLU A 135 -6.43 9.97 10.46
C GLU A 135 -5.61 9.81 9.17
N ASP A 136 -4.32 9.52 9.27
CA ASP A 136 -3.45 9.28 8.11
C ASP A 136 -3.29 7.78 7.78
N PHE A 137 -4.31 6.95 8.03
CA PHE A 137 -4.20 5.50 7.85
C PHE A 137 -3.72 5.12 6.43
N GLY A 138 -2.64 4.34 6.36
CA GLY A 138 -1.94 4.11 5.11
C GLY A 138 -0.60 3.40 5.25
N VAL A 139 0.29 3.63 4.29
CA VAL A 139 1.68 3.16 4.33
C VAL A 139 2.65 4.27 3.96
N SER A 140 3.84 4.25 4.55
CA SER A 140 4.92 5.16 4.19
C SER A 140 6.29 4.50 4.37
N PHE A 141 7.34 5.20 3.97
CA PHE A 141 8.72 4.81 4.20
C PHE A 141 9.67 6.02 4.25
N HIS A 142 10.82 5.84 4.89
CA HIS A 142 11.93 6.79 4.89
C HIS A 142 13.28 6.07 4.94
N GLN A 143 14.36 6.78 4.62
CA GLN A 143 15.74 6.31 4.74
C GLN A 143 16.18 6.31 6.22
N ILE A 144 17.06 5.37 6.59
CA ILE A 144 17.64 5.22 7.95
C ILE A 144 19.16 5.24 7.96
#